data_AF-A0A9E3Z537-F1
#
_entry.id   AF-A0A9E3Z537-F1
#
_cell.length_a   1.000
_cell.length_b   1.000
_cell.length_c   1.000
_cell.angle_alpha   90.00
_cell.angle_beta   90.00
_cell.angle_gamma   90.00
#
_symmetry.space_group_name_H-M   'P 1'
#
loop_
_entity.id
_entity.type
_entity.pdbx_description
1 polymer ?
#
loop_
_entity_poly.entity_id
_entity_poly.type
_entity_poly.pdbx_seq_one_letter_code
_entity_poly.pdbx_strand_id
1 'polypeptide(L)'
;MNNRGKAVLAVLLCGGLSHSGGTLAYQLAGSYWQSGEAHVHVDLAASNPPGANQPNIVSGGPSTSALQNAYLQAMTAWNNNSTFHYTATSNSGYADPCETPATAPQNSVLFADTSCGSAFGGTTLAVQQTWFSGSATSKTGTVFNNTKQWDLYTGNWTGTAEFKRVAVHELGHGLGLNHSSDSTAIMWPSAGNTKIPQADDIAGAAVRYDSDSDGVGFALDNCPATANASQSDVDADGAGDACDADIDGDGVYNGTGVDASFGLDSLGNSYYSFAVGSNAYRAMSFPVTFSGSLTTVTLPIYCTSGDLVLSIQGLNGSGKPNGSNLASKQFASGAGVPTTYQGAVDYIFDSPASVSGGSSLAVIAQALGSCRWFVSSAGSYSEGAGFFSANGSSWGNTVDYPFSATITPSVLDNCPSVPNAAQPDLDGDSAGDACDSDIDGDGLSNDDETGIYLTDPYDADSDDDTYSDGEEVAAGSDPNDDESVPTVADGDINGDSVVDVADILLGQKILLGMVSPTAAQIQRGDVAPLVGGVPAPDGLFEAGDLLIIQQKVNGQIVF
;
A
#
# COMPACT_ATOMS: atom_id res chain seq x y z
N MET A 1 -33.97 -12.21 11.80
CA MET A 1 -34.17 -13.65 11.50
C MET A 1 -32.84 -14.17 10.98
N ASN A 2 -32.12 -14.93 11.80
CA ASN A 2 -30.73 -15.33 11.53
C ASN A 2 -30.69 -16.53 10.58
N ASN A 3 -30.40 -16.29 9.30
CA ASN A 3 -30.08 -17.34 8.33
C ASN A 3 -28.66 -17.90 8.61
N ARG A 4 -28.48 -18.62 9.72
CA ARG A 4 -27.26 -19.42 9.96
C ARG A 4 -27.50 -20.81 9.36
N GLY A 5 -26.95 -21.04 8.18
CA GLY A 5 -26.98 -22.35 7.52
C GLY A 5 -25.87 -23.25 8.07
N LYS A 6 -26.17 -24.54 8.29
CA LYS A 6 -25.17 -25.60 8.49
C LYS A 6 -25.13 -26.41 7.20
N ALA A 7 -23.96 -26.55 6.58
CA ALA A 7 -23.77 -27.42 5.42
C ALA A 7 -22.65 -28.43 5.70
N VAL A 8 -22.86 -29.67 5.26
CA VAL A 8 -21.79 -30.66 5.08
C VAL A 8 -21.34 -30.50 3.64
N LEU A 9 -20.17 -29.92 3.44
CA LEU A 9 -19.84 -29.36 2.13
C LEU A 9 -19.19 -30.38 1.20
N ALA A 10 -18.60 -31.46 1.71
CA ALA A 10 -18.02 -32.50 0.88
C ALA A 10 -17.82 -33.82 1.63
N VAL A 11 -17.82 -34.90 0.85
CA VAL A 11 -17.59 -36.27 1.29
C VAL A 11 -16.46 -36.81 0.41
N LEU A 12 -15.26 -36.96 0.98
CA LEU A 12 -14.16 -37.60 0.27
C LEU A 12 -14.45 -39.10 0.11
N LEU A 13 -14.60 -39.59 -1.12
CA LEU A 13 -15.04 -40.95 -1.45
C LEU A 13 -13.88 -41.79 -1.99
N CYS A 14 -13.77 -43.02 -1.52
CA CYS A 14 -12.95 -44.04 -2.18
C CYS A 14 -13.74 -44.63 -3.38
N GLY A 15 -13.47 -44.15 -4.60
CA GLY A 15 -14.00 -44.74 -5.85
C GLY A 15 -14.43 -43.73 -6.91
N GLY A 16 -13.88 -43.87 -8.13
CA GLY A 16 -13.98 -42.88 -9.20
C GLY A 16 -15.37 -42.75 -9.84
N LEU A 17 -15.80 -41.51 -10.02
CA LEU A 17 -16.89 -41.10 -10.89
C LEU A 17 -16.38 -39.98 -11.81
N SER A 18 -16.51 -40.19 -13.12
CA SER A 18 -16.11 -39.25 -14.16
C SER A 18 -17.24 -38.26 -14.48
N HIS A 19 -16.95 -36.96 -14.46
CA HIS A 19 -17.78 -35.92 -15.07
C HIS A 19 -16.93 -35.09 -16.04
N SER A 20 -17.50 -34.79 -17.21
CA SER A 20 -16.86 -34.05 -18.30
C SER A 20 -17.45 -32.64 -18.42
N GLY A 21 -16.61 -31.61 -18.38
CA GLY A 21 -16.95 -30.30 -18.95
C GLY A 21 -16.28 -29.10 -18.29
N GLY A 22 -15.52 -28.33 -19.09
CA GLY A 22 -15.28 -26.90 -18.89
C GLY A 22 -14.05 -26.51 -18.08
N THR A 23 -13.14 -25.79 -18.73
CA THR A 23 -11.85 -25.27 -18.25
C THR A 23 -11.99 -24.15 -17.21
N LEU A 24 -12.21 -24.53 -15.95
CA LEU A 24 -11.62 -24.00 -14.70
C LEU A 24 -11.78 -25.16 -13.71
N ALA A 25 -10.69 -25.73 -13.17
CA ALA A 25 -10.72 -27.07 -12.58
C ALA A 25 -11.18 -27.12 -11.11
N TYR A 26 -11.19 -26.00 -10.39
CA TYR A 26 -11.74 -25.88 -9.04
C TYR A 26 -13.21 -25.41 -9.05
N GLN A 27 -14.03 -26.01 -8.20
CA GLN A 27 -15.34 -25.47 -7.86
C GLN A 27 -15.19 -24.59 -6.61
N LEU A 28 -15.81 -23.41 -6.56
CA LEU A 28 -15.82 -22.59 -5.35
C LEU A 28 -17.10 -22.80 -4.55
N ALA A 29 -16.97 -22.87 -3.23
CA ALA A 29 -18.14 -22.80 -2.37
C ALA A 29 -18.74 -21.40 -2.36
N GLY A 30 -20.04 -21.29 -2.13
CA GLY A 30 -20.71 -19.99 -1.96
C GLY A 30 -20.26 -19.25 -0.70
N SER A 31 -19.70 -19.96 0.28
CA SER A 31 -19.21 -19.41 1.55
C SER A 31 -17.69 -19.44 1.65
N TYR A 32 -17.07 -18.36 2.15
CA TYR A 32 -15.63 -18.23 2.35
C TYR A 32 -15.30 -17.26 3.50
N TRP A 33 -14.07 -17.31 3.99
CA TRP A 33 -13.58 -16.41 5.04
C TRP A 33 -13.24 -15.01 4.50
N GLN A 34 -13.99 -13.98 4.87
CA GLN A 34 -13.73 -12.64 4.34
C GLN A 34 -12.37 -12.05 4.78
N SER A 35 -11.78 -12.57 5.85
CA SER A 35 -10.46 -12.17 6.35
C SER A 35 -9.27 -12.79 5.60
N GLY A 36 -9.49 -13.79 4.73
CA GLY A 36 -8.38 -14.55 4.14
C GLY A 36 -7.60 -15.42 5.12
N GLU A 37 -8.08 -15.56 6.36
CA GLU A 37 -7.44 -16.39 7.39
C GLU A 37 -8.43 -17.17 8.27
N ALA A 38 -7.92 -18.20 8.94
CA ALA A 38 -8.64 -18.92 9.98
C ALA A 38 -7.74 -19.45 11.10
N HIS A 39 -8.16 -19.22 12.35
CA HIS A 39 -7.54 -19.84 13.52
C HIS A 39 -8.16 -21.20 13.83
N VAL A 40 -7.35 -22.25 13.97
CA VAL A 40 -7.80 -23.62 14.23
C VAL A 40 -7.26 -24.11 15.56
N HIS A 41 -8.16 -24.51 16.46
CA HIS A 41 -7.83 -25.19 17.69
C HIS A 41 -7.41 -26.64 17.38
N VAL A 42 -6.15 -26.97 17.62
CA VAL A 42 -5.58 -28.29 17.31
C VAL A 42 -5.16 -28.98 18.60
N ASP A 43 -5.97 -29.92 19.05
CA ASP A 43 -5.69 -30.76 20.22
C ASP A 43 -5.99 -32.23 19.91
N LEU A 44 -5.07 -32.86 19.17
CA LEU A 44 -5.12 -34.29 18.89
C LEU A 44 -4.21 -35.09 19.84
N ALA A 45 -3.29 -34.42 20.54
CA ALA A 45 -2.32 -35.03 21.44
C ALA A 45 -2.81 -35.20 22.89
N ALA A 46 -3.72 -34.35 23.39
CA ALA A 46 -4.31 -34.55 24.71
C ALA A 46 -5.36 -35.67 24.69
N SER A 47 -5.87 -36.02 25.86
CA SER A 47 -6.92 -37.01 26.08
C SER A 47 -8.29 -36.58 25.51
N ASN A 48 -8.32 -36.19 24.23
CA ASN A 48 -9.44 -35.69 23.45
C ASN A 48 -10.24 -34.53 24.06
N PRO A 49 -10.80 -33.64 23.23
CA PRO A 49 -11.91 -32.82 23.67
C PRO A 49 -13.04 -33.74 24.21
N PRO A 50 -13.66 -33.46 25.38
CA PRO A 50 -14.73 -34.27 25.96
C PRO A 50 -15.77 -34.76 24.94
N GLY A 51 -15.79 -36.06 24.64
CA GLY A 51 -16.74 -36.67 23.68
C GLY A 51 -16.14 -37.11 22.34
N ALA A 52 -14.89 -36.77 22.03
CA ALA A 52 -14.20 -37.29 20.84
C ALA A 52 -13.64 -38.71 21.04
N ASN A 53 -13.58 -39.49 19.96
CA ASN A 53 -12.99 -40.83 19.96
C ASN A 53 -11.46 -40.77 19.84
N GLN A 54 -10.75 -41.64 20.58
CA GLN A 54 -9.30 -41.79 20.38
C GLN A 54 -9.04 -42.21 18.93
N PRO A 55 -8.04 -41.62 18.23
CA PRO A 55 -7.78 -41.95 16.84
C PRO A 55 -7.55 -43.46 16.66
N ASN A 56 -8.29 -44.07 15.74
CA ASN A 56 -8.14 -45.48 15.38
C ASN A 56 -6.89 -45.67 14.50
N ILE A 57 -5.73 -45.78 15.12
CA ILE A 57 -4.43 -45.87 14.45
C ILE A 57 -4.10 -47.33 14.14
N VAL A 58 -3.48 -47.58 12.97
CA VAL A 58 -2.98 -48.91 12.61
C VAL A 58 -2.01 -49.47 13.66
N SER A 59 -1.95 -50.80 13.80
CA SER A 59 -1.01 -51.43 14.74
C SER A 59 0.45 -51.11 14.37
N GLY A 60 1.22 -50.61 15.34
CA GLY A 60 2.59 -50.12 15.11
C GLY A 60 2.67 -48.76 14.40
N GLY A 61 1.54 -48.09 14.22
CA GLY A 61 1.42 -46.79 13.56
C GLY A 61 1.86 -45.59 14.41
N PRO A 62 1.55 -44.37 13.95
CA PRO A 62 1.99 -43.11 14.56
C PRO A 62 1.42 -42.87 15.97
N SER A 63 2.03 -41.97 16.73
CA SER A 63 1.43 -41.46 17.96
C SER A 63 0.38 -40.38 17.67
N THR A 64 -0.49 -40.09 18.63
CA THR A 64 -1.43 -38.96 18.56
C THR A 64 -0.73 -37.61 18.39
N SER A 65 0.41 -37.42 19.04
CA SER A 65 1.27 -36.24 18.83
C SER A 65 1.83 -36.17 17.40
N ALA A 66 2.14 -37.31 16.78
CA ALA A 66 2.56 -37.34 15.38
C ALA A 66 1.40 -36.95 14.44
N LEU A 67 0.16 -37.37 14.73
CA LEU A 67 -1.02 -36.91 14.00
C LEU A 67 -1.26 -35.41 14.18
N GLN A 68 -1.12 -34.88 15.40
CA GLN A 68 -1.19 -33.44 15.65
C GLN A 68 -0.18 -32.68 14.78
N ASN A 69 1.09 -33.09 14.81
CA ASN A 69 2.13 -32.48 13.99
C ASN A 69 1.83 -32.59 12.49
N ALA A 70 1.26 -33.71 12.04
CA ALA A 70 0.86 -33.88 10.65
C ALA A 70 -0.28 -32.94 10.24
N TYR A 71 -1.23 -32.65 11.15
CA TYR A 71 -2.29 -31.67 10.89
C TYR A 71 -1.72 -30.25 10.82
N LEU A 72 -0.81 -29.88 11.72
CA LEU A 72 -0.10 -28.60 11.65
C LEU A 72 0.67 -28.47 10.33
N GLN A 73 1.35 -29.52 9.89
CA GLN A 73 2.02 -29.54 8.59
C GLN A 73 1.04 -29.45 7.40
N ALA A 74 -0.20 -29.92 7.55
CA ALA A 74 -1.23 -29.76 6.54
C ALA A 74 -1.72 -28.30 6.45
N MET A 75 -1.85 -27.61 7.58
CA MET A 75 -2.10 -26.17 7.62
C MET A 75 -0.95 -25.39 6.95
N THR A 76 0.30 -25.70 7.31
CA THR A 76 1.48 -25.11 6.67
C THR A 76 1.53 -25.37 5.16
N ALA A 77 1.02 -26.51 4.68
CA ALA A 77 0.97 -26.78 3.25
C ALA A 77 0.08 -25.78 2.50
N TRP A 78 -1.02 -25.32 3.11
CA TRP A 78 -1.84 -24.24 2.54
C TRP A 78 -1.16 -22.88 2.70
N ASN A 79 -0.63 -22.54 3.87
CA ASN A 79 0.05 -21.25 4.10
C ASN A 79 1.22 -21.02 3.14
N ASN A 80 1.96 -22.07 2.77
CA ASN A 80 3.14 -21.95 1.90
C ASN A 80 2.81 -21.97 0.40
N ASN A 81 1.61 -22.39 0.01
CA ASN A 81 1.27 -22.60 -1.39
C ASN A 81 0.05 -21.79 -1.83
N SER A 82 -0.63 -21.09 -0.93
CA SER A 82 -1.84 -20.34 -1.24
C SER A 82 -1.89 -19.01 -0.50
N THR A 83 -2.77 -18.14 -0.97
CA THR A 83 -3.05 -16.82 -0.40
C THR A 83 -3.99 -16.88 0.81
N PHE A 84 -4.27 -18.08 1.33
CA PHE A 84 -5.06 -18.26 2.56
C PHE A 84 -4.14 -18.61 3.74
N HIS A 85 -4.38 -18.00 4.90
CA HIS A 85 -3.54 -18.19 6.08
C HIS A 85 -4.25 -18.96 7.21
N TYR A 86 -3.67 -20.08 7.63
CA TYR A 86 -4.10 -20.82 8.81
C TYR A 86 -3.17 -20.60 10.00
N THR A 87 -3.76 -20.34 11.17
CA THR A 87 -3.03 -20.22 12.44
C THR A 87 -3.51 -21.27 13.43
N ALA A 88 -2.59 -22.04 14.01
CA ALA A 88 -2.94 -23.03 15.03
C ALA A 88 -3.03 -22.39 16.43
N THR A 89 -4.01 -22.80 17.22
CA THR A 89 -4.17 -22.37 18.62
C THR A 89 -4.34 -23.58 19.55
N SER A 90 -3.80 -23.47 20.78
CA SER A 90 -3.90 -24.52 21.81
C SER A 90 -4.56 -24.03 23.11
N ASN A 91 -4.77 -22.73 23.26
CA ASN A 91 -5.01 -22.10 24.57
C ASN A 91 -6.49 -21.87 24.91
N SER A 92 -7.41 -22.40 24.11
CA SER A 92 -8.74 -21.79 23.98
C SER A 92 -9.93 -22.67 24.42
N GLY A 93 -9.67 -23.81 25.07
CA GLY A 93 -10.72 -24.66 25.66
C GLY A 93 -11.38 -25.63 24.66
N TYR A 94 -12.51 -26.22 25.04
CA TYR A 94 -13.21 -27.24 24.25
C TYR A 94 -13.80 -26.68 22.95
N ALA A 95 -13.52 -27.35 21.83
CA ALA A 95 -14.00 -26.97 20.51
C ALA A 95 -14.44 -28.20 19.71
N ASP A 96 -15.69 -28.63 19.86
CA ASP A 96 -16.27 -29.67 19.00
C ASP A 96 -16.62 -29.06 17.63
N PRO A 97 -16.08 -29.56 16.51
CA PRO A 97 -16.53 -29.22 15.17
C PRO A 97 -18.04 -29.26 15.08
N CYS A 98 -18.70 -30.31 15.55
CA CYS A 98 -20.11 -30.58 15.31
C CYS A 98 -21.09 -29.62 16.00
N GLU A 99 -20.63 -28.90 17.02
CA GLU A 99 -21.40 -27.91 17.74
C GLU A 99 -21.56 -26.60 16.98
N THR A 100 -22.63 -25.87 17.28
CA THR A 100 -22.87 -24.57 16.65
C THR A 100 -21.84 -23.53 17.11
N PRO A 101 -21.53 -22.50 16.31
CA PRO A 101 -20.57 -21.46 16.69
C PRO A 101 -20.91 -20.70 17.97
N ALA A 102 -22.17 -20.73 18.42
CA ALA A 102 -22.58 -20.07 19.66
C ALA A 102 -22.09 -20.80 20.92
N THR A 103 -21.84 -22.12 20.84
CA THR A 103 -21.41 -22.95 21.98
C THR A 103 -19.96 -23.37 21.88
N ALA A 104 -19.47 -23.64 20.67
CA ALA A 104 -18.08 -23.92 20.36
C ALA A 104 -17.62 -22.98 19.24
N PRO A 105 -17.13 -21.77 19.56
CA PRO A 105 -16.85 -20.73 18.58
C PRO A 105 -15.60 -20.96 17.72
N GLN A 106 -14.73 -21.87 18.13
CA GLN A 106 -13.43 -22.09 17.49
C GLN A 106 -13.53 -23.08 16.34
N ASN A 107 -12.73 -22.87 15.29
CA ASN A 107 -12.48 -23.92 14.31
C ASN A 107 -11.68 -25.02 14.98
N SER A 108 -11.88 -26.28 14.61
CA SER A 108 -11.18 -27.38 15.26
C SER A 108 -11.16 -28.65 14.44
N VAL A 109 -10.46 -29.66 14.96
CA VAL A 109 -10.32 -30.99 14.36
C VAL A 109 -10.59 -32.07 15.41
N LEU A 110 -11.30 -33.13 15.04
CA LEU A 110 -11.45 -34.33 15.89
C LEU A 110 -11.60 -35.62 15.10
N PHE A 111 -11.53 -36.75 15.82
CA PHE A 111 -11.93 -38.08 15.36
C PHE A 111 -13.26 -38.50 15.99
N ALA A 112 -14.19 -38.97 15.17
CA ALA A 112 -15.49 -39.47 15.63
C ALA A 112 -15.95 -40.69 14.82
N ASP A 113 -16.75 -41.56 15.43
CA ASP A 113 -17.37 -42.70 14.72
C ASP A 113 -18.56 -42.26 13.85
N THR A 114 -19.05 -41.02 14.01
CA THR A 114 -20.14 -40.43 13.22
C THR A 114 -19.76 -39.03 12.72
N SER A 115 -20.32 -38.65 11.57
CA SER A 115 -20.31 -37.28 11.07
C SER A 115 -21.39 -36.48 11.80
N CYS A 116 -21.05 -35.94 12.97
CA CYS A 116 -21.93 -35.07 13.77
C CYS A 116 -23.32 -35.69 14.04
N GLY A 117 -23.34 -36.95 14.48
CA GLY A 117 -24.56 -37.70 14.80
C GLY A 117 -25.13 -38.51 13.63
N SER A 118 -24.60 -38.35 12.42
CA SER A 118 -24.98 -39.16 11.24
C SER A 118 -23.90 -40.18 10.91
N ALA A 119 -24.28 -41.38 10.47
CA ALA A 119 -23.30 -42.35 9.99
C ALA A 119 -22.49 -41.78 8.82
N PHE A 120 -21.18 -42.03 8.81
CA PHE A 120 -20.36 -41.74 7.63
C PHE A 120 -20.81 -42.59 6.44
N GLY A 121 -20.60 -42.08 5.23
CA GLY A 121 -20.70 -42.89 4.02
C GLY A 121 -19.69 -44.03 4.05
N GLY A 122 -19.99 -45.15 3.39
CA GLY A 122 -19.17 -46.37 3.47
C GLY A 122 -17.69 -46.17 3.07
N THR A 123 -17.43 -45.21 2.18
CA THR A 123 -16.09 -44.88 1.69
C THR A 123 -15.57 -43.52 2.18
N THR A 124 -16.30 -42.85 3.07
CA THR A 124 -15.95 -41.52 3.58
C THR A 124 -14.78 -41.60 4.56
N LEU A 125 -13.74 -40.81 4.32
CA LEU A 125 -12.57 -40.72 5.20
C LEU A 125 -12.68 -39.58 6.21
N ALA A 126 -13.14 -38.41 5.80
CA ALA A 126 -13.40 -37.28 6.67
C ALA A 126 -14.51 -36.40 6.07
N VAL A 127 -14.95 -35.43 6.85
CA VAL A 127 -15.86 -34.37 6.40
C VAL A 127 -15.44 -33.05 7.00
N GLN A 128 -15.53 -32.00 6.19
CA GLN A 128 -15.48 -30.62 6.67
C GLN A 128 -16.89 -30.11 6.99
N GLN A 129 -17.06 -29.63 8.23
CA GLN A 129 -18.25 -28.90 8.63
C GLN A 129 -18.02 -27.41 8.42
N THR A 130 -19.01 -26.70 7.89
CA THR A 130 -18.93 -25.25 7.66
C THR A 130 -20.21 -24.57 8.15
N TRP A 131 -20.03 -23.47 8.89
CA TRP A 131 -21.10 -22.56 9.29
C TRP A 131 -20.86 -21.21 8.64
N PHE A 132 -21.93 -20.62 8.12
CA PHE A 132 -21.87 -19.35 7.45
C PHE A 132 -23.15 -18.53 7.66
N SER A 133 -23.03 -17.24 7.42
CA SER A 133 -24.13 -16.28 7.34
C SER A 133 -24.01 -15.53 6.01
N GLY A 134 -24.95 -15.74 5.09
CA GLY A 134 -24.76 -15.28 3.71
C GLY A 134 -23.61 -16.03 3.04
N SER A 135 -22.64 -15.31 2.47
CA SER A 135 -21.39 -15.86 1.92
C SER A 135 -20.23 -15.87 2.92
N ALA A 136 -20.41 -15.32 4.13
CA ALA A 136 -19.33 -15.24 5.11
C ALA A 136 -19.27 -16.49 5.97
N THR A 137 -18.16 -17.23 5.88
CA THR A 137 -17.85 -18.33 6.78
C THR A 137 -17.57 -17.80 8.18
N SER A 138 -18.19 -18.43 9.20
CA SER A 138 -18.03 -18.05 10.60
C SER A 138 -17.32 -19.11 11.44
N LYS A 139 -17.35 -20.37 11.00
CA LYS A 139 -16.70 -21.51 11.66
C LYS A 139 -16.52 -22.63 10.64
N THR A 140 -15.45 -23.39 10.77
CA THR A 140 -15.25 -24.68 10.14
C THR A 140 -14.78 -25.71 11.14
N GLY A 141 -14.87 -27.00 10.81
CA GLY A 141 -14.21 -28.02 11.60
C GLY A 141 -14.14 -29.36 10.92
N THR A 142 -13.00 -30.02 11.09
CA THR A 142 -12.65 -31.25 10.41
C THR A 142 -13.03 -32.45 11.27
N VAL A 143 -13.84 -33.36 10.75
CA VAL A 143 -14.25 -34.59 11.45
C VAL A 143 -13.72 -35.80 10.69
N PHE A 144 -12.68 -36.42 11.25
CA PHE A 144 -12.10 -37.64 10.69
C PHE A 144 -12.91 -38.87 11.11
N ASN A 145 -13.16 -39.76 10.14
CA ASN A 145 -13.92 -40.99 10.37
C ASN A 145 -13.10 -42.00 11.16
N ASN A 146 -13.45 -42.16 12.44
CA ASN A 146 -12.73 -43.04 13.35
C ASN A 146 -13.03 -44.54 13.13
N THR A 147 -14.00 -44.89 12.28
CA THR A 147 -14.19 -46.28 11.83
C THR A 147 -13.13 -46.75 10.82
N LYS A 148 -12.32 -45.83 10.29
CA LYS A 148 -11.15 -46.12 9.44
C LYS A 148 -9.90 -46.26 10.28
N GLN A 149 -8.94 -47.03 9.78
CA GLN A 149 -7.61 -47.12 10.39
C GLN A 149 -6.68 -46.09 9.75
N TRP A 150 -6.03 -45.28 10.59
CA TRP A 150 -5.22 -44.14 10.19
C TRP A 150 -3.73 -44.39 10.33
N ASP A 151 -2.96 -43.84 9.40
CA ASP A 151 -1.49 -43.85 9.38
C ASP A 151 -0.94 -42.54 8.77
N LEU A 152 0.39 -42.34 8.80
CA LEU A 152 1.11 -41.18 8.28
C LEU A 152 2.05 -41.50 7.10
N TYR A 153 1.85 -42.62 6.39
CA TYR A 153 2.70 -43.06 5.27
C TYR A 153 3.20 -41.91 4.38
N THR A 154 4.53 -41.74 4.24
CA THR A 154 5.10 -40.64 3.44
C THR A 154 5.40 -41.04 1.98
N GLY A 155 4.87 -42.17 1.51
CA GLY A 155 5.09 -42.75 0.18
C GLY A 155 3.88 -42.68 -0.76
N ASN A 156 3.83 -43.55 -1.78
CA ASN A 156 2.64 -43.72 -2.62
C ASN A 156 1.49 -44.28 -1.78
N TRP A 157 0.27 -43.82 -2.05
CA TRP A 157 -0.96 -44.30 -1.45
C TRP A 157 -1.14 -45.80 -1.70
N THR A 158 -1.34 -46.55 -0.63
CA THR A 158 -1.45 -48.03 -0.64
C THR A 158 -2.87 -48.53 -0.43
N GLY A 159 -3.86 -47.63 -0.30
CA GLY A 159 -5.26 -47.97 0.01
C GLY A 159 -5.66 -47.75 1.47
N THR A 160 -4.70 -47.58 2.37
CA THR A 160 -4.93 -47.23 3.79
C THR A 160 -5.15 -45.73 3.96
N ALA A 161 -6.00 -45.32 4.91
CA ALA A 161 -6.27 -43.90 5.15
C ALA A 161 -5.03 -43.17 5.69
N GLU A 162 -4.40 -42.37 4.82
CA GLU A 162 -3.26 -41.54 5.20
C GLU A 162 -3.74 -40.18 5.71
N PHE A 163 -3.52 -39.94 6.99
CA PHE A 163 -4.10 -38.80 7.70
C PHE A 163 -3.66 -37.45 7.13
N LYS A 164 -2.37 -37.26 6.84
CA LYS A 164 -1.85 -35.95 6.40
C LYS A 164 -2.48 -35.48 5.09
N ARG A 165 -2.58 -36.35 4.07
CA ARG A 165 -3.20 -36.00 2.78
C ARG A 165 -4.66 -35.64 2.91
N VAL A 166 -5.40 -36.45 3.69
CA VAL A 166 -6.81 -36.18 3.96
C VAL A 166 -6.95 -34.86 4.72
N ALA A 167 -6.07 -34.56 5.67
CA ALA A 167 -6.06 -33.28 6.36
C ALA A 167 -5.83 -32.09 5.41
N VAL A 168 -4.88 -32.19 4.46
CA VAL A 168 -4.69 -31.12 3.45
C VAL A 168 -5.97 -30.95 2.62
N HIS A 169 -6.60 -32.03 2.17
CA HIS A 169 -7.85 -31.99 1.41
C HIS A 169 -8.99 -31.31 2.21
N GLU A 170 -9.25 -31.75 3.44
CA GLU A 170 -10.36 -31.19 4.23
C GLU A 170 -10.11 -29.73 4.63
N LEU A 171 -8.85 -29.34 4.85
CA LEU A 171 -8.49 -27.92 5.02
C LEU A 171 -8.79 -27.11 3.76
N GLY A 172 -8.68 -27.67 2.56
CA GLY A 172 -9.15 -27.03 1.33
C GLY A 172 -10.66 -26.77 1.32
N HIS A 173 -11.47 -27.64 1.90
CA HIS A 173 -12.88 -27.31 2.17
C HIS A 173 -13.04 -26.27 3.28
N GLY A 174 -12.14 -26.27 4.26
CA GLY A 174 -12.08 -25.29 5.34
C GLY A 174 -11.85 -23.86 4.86
N LEU A 175 -11.14 -23.66 3.74
CA LEU A 175 -11.00 -22.37 3.07
C LEU A 175 -12.08 -22.12 2.01
N GLY A 176 -13.05 -23.03 1.84
CA GLY A 176 -14.18 -22.82 0.93
C GLY A 176 -13.96 -23.27 -0.51
N LEU A 177 -12.96 -24.11 -0.79
CA LEU A 177 -12.91 -24.85 -2.06
C LEU A 177 -13.94 -25.98 -2.05
N ASN A 178 -14.53 -26.24 -3.20
CA ASN A 178 -15.22 -27.51 -3.47
C ASN A 178 -14.23 -28.48 -4.13
N HIS A 179 -14.72 -29.68 -4.43
CA HIS A 179 -13.94 -30.68 -5.15
C HIS A 179 -13.47 -30.20 -6.52
N SER A 180 -12.23 -30.52 -6.85
CA SER A 180 -11.67 -30.33 -8.19
C SER A 180 -12.10 -31.48 -9.11
N SER A 181 -12.19 -31.16 -10.41
CA SER A 181 -12.34 -32.16 -11.46
C SER A 181 -10.99 -32.70 -11.99
N ASP A 182 -9.88 -32.10 -11.57
CA ASP A 182 -8.53 -32.54 -11.90
C ASP A 182 -8.08 -33.64 -10.93
N SER A 183 -7.83 -34.84 -11.46
CA SER A 183 -7.36 -35.99 -10.67
C SER A 183 -5.98 -35.82 -10.04
N THR A 184 -5.23 -34.79 -10.43
CA THR A 184 -3.92 -34.45 -9.85
C THR A 184 -4.04 -33.49 -8.67
N ALA A 185 -5.14 -32.74 -8.54
CA ALA A 185 -5.38 -31.76 -7.49
C ALA A 185 -5.55 -32.41 -6.11
N ILE A 186 -5.20 -31.70 -5.03
CA ILE A 186 -5.45 -32.22 -3.67
C ILE A 186 -6.95 -32.22 -3.37
N MET A 187 -7.71 -31.32 -3.98
CA MET A 187 -9.17 -31.27 -3.87
C MET A 187 -9.91 -32.28 -4.75
N TRP A 188 -9.21 -33.20 -5.43
CA TRP A 188 -9.86 -34.33 -6.09
C TRP A 188 -10.65 -35.18 -5.07
N PRO A 189 -11.92 -35.54 -5.32
CA PRO A 189 -12.80 -36.21 -4.35
C PRO A 189 -12.40 -37.64 -3.98
N SER A 190 -11.33 -38.19 -4.56
CA SER A 190 -10.80 -39.50 -4.20
C SER A 190 -9.36 -39.41 -3.71
N ALA A 191 -9.07 -40.12 -2.62
CA ALA A 191 -7.73 -40.16 -2.07
C ALA A 191 -6.70 -40.71 -3.08
N GLY A 192 -5.51 -40.11 -3.11
CA GLY A 192 -4.48 -40.43 -4.10
C GLY A 192 -3.07 -39.99 -3.68
N ASN A 193 -2.18 -39.84 -4.68
CA ASN A 193 -0.76 -39.56 -4.48
C ASN A 193 -0.39 -38.07 -4.38
N THR A 194 -1.36 -37.17 -4.39
CA THR A 194 -1.16 -35.73 -4.16
C THR A 194 -1.01 -35.41 -2.68
N LYS A 195 0.01 -34.62 -2.32
CA LYS A 195 0.40 -34.34 -0.90
C LYS A 195 0.19 -32.89 -0.48
N ILE A 196 0.17 -31.98 -1.43
CA ILE A 196 0.14 -30.53 -1.24
C ILE A 196 -0.83 -29.93 -2.28
N PRO A 197 -1.34 -28.71 -2.05
CA PRO A 197 -2.10 -27.98 -3.06
C PRO A 197 -1.34 -27.94 -4.40
N GLN A 198 -2.05 -28.20 -5.49
CA GLN A 198 -1.54 -28.09 -6.86
C GLN A 198 -2.04 -26.79 -7.49
N ALA A 199 -1.54 -26.46 -8.69
CA ALA A 199 -1.87 -25.22 -9.39
C ALA A 199 -3.38 -24.89 -9.43
N ASP A 200 -4.24 -25.89 -9.64
CA ASP A 200 -5.70 -25.70 -9.61
C ASP A 200 -6.24 -25.31 -8.23
N ASP A 201 -5.75 -25.97 -7.17
CA ASP A 201 -6.13 -25.68 -5.79
C ASP A 201 -5.68 -24.27 -5.36
N ILE A 202 -4.46 -23.89 -5.76
CA ILE A 202 -3.84 -22.59 -5.48
C ILE A 202 -4.59 -21.47 -6.20
N ALA A 203 -4.89 -21.66 -7.49
CA ALA A 203 -5.70 -20.71 -8.26
C ALA A 203 -7.10 -20.55 -7.66
N GLY A 204 -7.69 -21.64 -7.14
CA GLY A 204 -8.97 -21.58 -6.45
C GLY A 204 -8.95 -20.74 -5.18
N ALA A 205 -7.88 -20.84 -4.40
CA ALA A 205 -7.69 -19.99 -3.23
C ALA A 205 -7.44 -18.53 -3.63
N ALA A 206 -6.55 -18.28 -4.59
CA ALA A 206 -6.19 -16.94 -5.07
C ALA A 206 -7.42 -16.13 -5.51
N VAL A 207 -8.32 -16.73 -6.30
CA VAL A 207 -9.56 -16.07 -6.74
C VAL A 207 -10.46 -15.60 -5.60
N ARG A 208 -10.29 -16.11 -4.38
CA ARG A 208 -11.04 -15.66 -3.20
C ARG A 208 -10.26 -14.79 -2.24
N TYR A 209 -8.94 -14.85 -2.26
CA TYR A 209 -8.10 -14.37 -1.17
C TYR A 209 -6.97 -13.44 -1.58
N ASP A 210 -6.85 -13.16 -2.87
CA ASP A 210 -5.84 -12.29 -3.48
C ASP A 210 -6.55 -11.50 -4.59
N SER A 211 -7.01 -10.29 -4.26
CA SER A 211 -7.86 -9.52 -5.19
C SER A 211 -7.11 -8.77 -6.27
N ASP A 212 -5.86 -8.43 -6.05
CA ASP A 212 -5.03 -7.72 -7.03
C ASP A 212 -4.06 -8.64 -7.78
N SER A 213 -4.03 -9.93 -7.41
CA SER A 213 -3.29 -11.01 -8.08
C SER A 213 -1.78 -10.85 -8.02
N ASP A 214 -1.26 -10.32 -6.92
CA ASP A 214 0.18 -10.13 -6.70
C ASP A 214 0.86 -11.35 -6.02
N GLY A 215 0.06 -12.31 -5.55
CA GLY A 215 0.51 -13.53 -4.89
C GLY A 215 0.54 -13.45 -3.36
N VAL A 216 0.19 -12.33 -2.76
CA VAL A 216 -0.03 -12.13 -1.33
C VAL A 216 -1.53 -12.19 -1.05
N GLY A 217 -1.89 -12.72 0.11
CA GLY A 217 -3.29 -12.91 0.49
C GLY A 217 -3.78 -11.87 1.48
N PHE A 218 -5.08 -11.55 1.46
CA PHE A 218 -5.73 -10.53 2.32
C PHE A 218 -5.27 -10.46 3.78
N ALA A 219 -4.97 -11.60 4.39
CA ALA A 219 -4.59 -11.66 5.80
C ALA A 219 -3.18 -11.12 6.08
N LEU A 220 -2.34 -11.09 5.05
CA LEU A 220 -0.93 -10.70 5.11
C LEU A 220 -0.60 -9.53 4.16
N ASP A 221 -1.57 -9.12 3.35
CA ASP A 221 -1.43 -8.10 2.32
C ASP A 221 -1.66 -6.70 2.91
N ASN A 222 -0.61 -5.88 2.97
CA ASN A 222 -0.68 -4.50 3.41
C ASN A 222 -1.20 -3.53 2.32
N CYS A 223 -1.44 -4.02 1.09
CA CYS A 223 -2.19 -3.30 0.05
C CYS A 223 -3.21 -4.19 -0.68
N PRO A 224 -4.31 -4.63 -0.04
CA PRO A 224 -5.27 -5.60 -0.58
C PRO A 224 -5.84 -5.33 -1.99
N ALA A 225 -5.79 -4.09 -2.45
CA ALA A 225 -6.33 -3.66 -3.75
C ALA A 225 -5.26 -3.21 -4.75
N THR A 226 -3.98 -3.19 -4.36
CA THR A 226 -2.87 -2.65 -5.17
C THR A 226 -1.67 -3.58 -5.08
N ALA A 227 -1.41 -4.28 -6.18
CA ALA A 227 -0.39 -5.31 -6.25
C ALA A 227 0.99 -4.83 -5.75
N ASN A 228 1.49 -5.44 -4.69
CA ASN A 228 2.74 -5.09 -4.02
C ASN A 228 3.41 -6.31 -3.38
N ALA A 229 3.81 -7.27 -4.21
CA ALA A 229 4.37 -8.55 -3.76
C ALA A 229 5.60 -8.44 -2.81
N SER A 230 6.28 -7.28 -2.76
CA SER A 230 7.37 -7.00 -1.82
C SER A 230 6.89 -6.71 -0.39
N GLN A 231 5.64 -6.29 -0.22
CA GLN A 231 5.02 -5.92 1.07
C GLN A 231 5.90 -4.91 1.83
N SER A 232 6.47 -3.96 1.07
CA SER A 232 7.23 -2.86 1.64
C SER A 232 6.29 -1.93 2.42
N ASP A 233 6.79 -1.42 3.52
CA ASP A 233 6.07 -0.63 4.54
C ASP A 233 7.14 0.13 5.33
N VAL A 234 7.55 1.28 4.80
CA VAL A 234 8.72 2.04 5.28
C VAL A 234 8.47 2.60 6.69
N ASP A 235 7.26 3.08 6.97
CA ASP A 235 6.91 3.69 8.25
C ASP A 235 6.30 2.71 9.28
N ALA A 236 5.97 1.49 8.85
CA ALA A 236 5.41 0.40 9.64
C ALA A 236 4.02 0.71 10.25
N ASP A 237 3.20 1.52 9.57
CA ASP A 237 1.83 1.81 9.98
C ASP A 237 0.82 0.71 9.58
N GLY A 238 1.25 -0.19 8.68
CA GLY A 238 0.49 -1.33 8.18
C GLY A 238 -0.21 -1.12 6.84
N ALA A 239 -0.15 0.08 6.25
CA ALA A 239 -0.35 0.31 4.83
C ALA A 239 0.98 0.07 4.08
N GLY A 240 0.93 -0.59 2.93
CA GLY A 240 2.15 -0.81 2.15
C GLY A 240 2.50 0.38 1.27
N ASP A 241 3.79 0.56 0.95
CA ASP A 241 4.27 1.71 0.18
C ASP A 241 3.53 1.93 -1.16
N ALA A 242 2.98 0.86 -1.75
CA ALA A 242 2.26 0.90 -3.01
C ALA A 242 0.86 1.53 -2.90
N CYS A 243 0.27 1.53 -1.71
CA CYS A 243 -1.07 2.07 -1.42
C CYS A 243 -1.05 3.11 -0.29
N ASP A 244 0.12 3.41 0.27
CA ASP A 244 0.32 4.48 1.21
C ASP A 244 0.42 5.83 0.49
N ALA A 245 -0.25 6.82 1.06
CA ALA A 245 -0.20 8.18 0.58
C ALA A 245 0.96 8.99 1.22
N ASP A 246 1.52 8.53 2.34
CA ASP A 246 2.60 9.12 3.13
C ASP A 246 3.57 7.98 3.50
N ILE A 247 4.42 7.58 2.54
CA ILE A 247 5.15 6.28 2.61
C ILE A 247 6.08 6.23 3.82
N ASP A 248 6.61 7.37 4.23
CA ASP A 248 7.62 7.46 5.28
C ASP A 248 7.11 8.05 6.61
N GLY A 249 5.83 8.42 6.66
CA GLY A 249 5.12 8.84 7.86
C GLY A 249 5.58 10.20 8.40
N ASP A 250 6.16 11.05 7.56
CA ASP A 250 6.67 12.36 7.97
C ASP A 250 5.58 13.45 8.02
N GLY A 251 4.39 13.15 7.48
CA GLY A 251 3.23 14.04 7.42
C GLY A 251 3.11 14.86 6.13
N VAL A 252 3.97 14.61 5.14
CA VAL A 252 3.94 15.12 3.77
C VAL A 252 3.59 13.98 2.82
N TYR A 253 2.78 14.25 1.81
CA TYR A 253 2.19 13.19 0.98
C TYR A 253 2.92 13.06 -0.36
N ASN A 254 3.09 11.81 -0.80
CA ASN A 254 3.81 11.40 -2.01
C ASN A 254 3.17 11.92 -3.31
N GLY A 255 1.90 12.32 -3.28
CA GLY A 255 1.13 12.59 -4.49
C GLY A 255 -0.09 13.47 -4.30
N THR A 256 -0.57 14.02 -5.42
CA THR A 256 -1.81 14.81 -5.44
C THR A 256 -3.04 13.93 -5.31
N GLY A 257 -4.10 14.45 -4.70
CA GLY A 257 -5.40 13.78 -4.71
C GLY A 257 -5.53 12.67 -3.67
N VAL A 258 -4.85 12.84 -2.54
CA VAL A 258 -4.93 11.97 -1.36
C VAL A 258 -6.39 11.82 -0.95
N ASP A 259 -6.89 10.58 -1.01
CA ASP A 259 -8.24 10.25 -0.55
C ASP A 259 -8.20 10.08 0.95
N ALA A 260 -8.51 11.16 1.67
CA ALA A 260 -8.63 11.11 3.10
C ALA A 260 -9.95 10.38 3.44
N SER A 261 -9.85 9.07 3.65
CA SER A 261 -10.94 8.24 4.15
C SER A 261 -11.09 8.47 5.64
N PHE A 262 -12.11 9.23 6.05
CA PHE A 262 -12.33 9.53 7.45
C PHE A 262 -13.24 8.48 8.09
N GLY A 263 -12.63 7.56 8.83
CA GLY A 263 -13.33 6.71 9.79
C GLY A 263 -13.76 7.52 11.01
N LEU A 264 -15.06 7.65 11.25
CA LEU A 264 -15.62 8.46 12.36
C LEU A 264 -15.37 7.86 13.77
N ASP A 265 -14.67 6.72 13.85
CA ASP A 265 -14.48 5.97 15.10
C ASP A 265 -13.27 6.45 15.94
N SER A 266 -12.32 7.21 15.36
CA SER A 266 -11.10 7.67 16.07
C SER A 266 -11.24 9.06 16.70
N LEU A 267 -12.26 9.84 16.32
CA LEU A 267 -12.49 11.18 16.86
C LEU A 267 -13.53 11.12 17.98
N GLY A 268 -13.04 11.22 19.21
CA GLY A 268 -13.89 11.26 20.40
C GLY A 268 -15.11 12.19 20.25
N ASN A 269 -16.30 11.59 20.16
CA ASN A 269 -17.58 12.12 20.62
C ASN A 269 -17.95 13.56 20.25
N SER A 270 -17.85 13.99 18.99
CA SER A 270 -18.20 15.38 18.64
C SER A 270 -19.13 15.48 17.43
N TYR A 271 -20.35 14.97 17.58
CA TYR A 271 -21.46 15.18 16.64
C TYR A 271 -22.21 16.47 16.98
N TYR A 272 -22.45 17.35 16.00
CA TYR A 272 -23.23 18.58 16.20
C TYR A 272 -24.34 18.75 15.17
N SER A 273 -25.59 18.61 15.61
CA SER A 273 -26.74 19.15 14.87
C SER A 273 -26.84 20.66 15.10
N PHE A 274 -26.92 21.46 14.03
CA PHE A 274 -27.25 22.88 14.15
C PHE A 274 -28.61 23.17 13.50
N ALA A 275 -29.47 23.77 14.33
CA ALA A 275 -30.82 24.27 14.11
C ALA A 275 -32.01 23.27 14.11
N VAL A 276 -32.89 23.53 15.08
CA VAL A 276 -34.30 23.16 15.16
C VAL A 276 -35.13 24.17 14.35
N GLY A 277 -35.74 23.73 13.25
CA GLY A 277 -36.61 24.56 12.39
C GLY A 277 -36.73 24.04 10.96
N SER A 278 -37.59 24.68 10.14
CA SER A 278 -37.98 24.26 8.77
C SER A 278 -36.90 24.36 7.69
N ASN A 279 -35.64 24.57 8.06
CA ASN A 279 -34.45 24.59 7.17
C ASN A 279 -33.34 23.78 7.86
N ALA A 280 -33.45 22.45 7.82
CA ALA A 280 -32.56 21.59 8.59
C ALA A 280 -31.18 21.49 7.93
N TYR A 281 -30.14 21.98 8.61
CA TYR A 281 -28.77 21.77 8.20
C TYR A 281 -28.21 20.47 8.80
N ARG A 282 -27.23 19.87 8.13
CA ARG A 282 -26.46 18.70 8.61
C ARG A 282 -24.98 19.00 8.41
N ALA A 283 -24.16 18.71 9.42
CA ALA A 283 -22.69 18.76 9.31
C ALA A 283 -22.12 17.36 9.54
N MET A 284 -21.11 17.01 8.75
CA MET A 284 -20.13 15.98 9.09
C MET A 284 -18.82 16.71 9.38
N SER A 285 -18.23 16.49 10.56
CA SER A 285 -16.99 17.14 10.97
C SER A 285 -15.81 16.18 10.94
N PHE A 286 -14.66 16.69 10.53
CA PHE A 286 -13.42 15.93 10.45
C PHE A 286 -12.22 16.86 10.71
N PRO A 287 -11.15 16.38 11.37
CA PRO A 287 -9.88 17.06 11.42
C PRO A 287 -9.21 16.94 10.05
N VAL A 288 -8.39 17.91 9.73
CA VAL A 288 -7.47 17.85 8.60
C VAL A 288 -6.07 17.73 9.18
N THR A 289 -5.34 16.71 8.76
CA THR A 289 -3.99 16.45 9.23
C THR A 289 -2.95 17.33 8.54
N PHE A 290 -3.20 17.79 7.30
CA PHE A 290 -2.26 18.57 6.50
C PHE A 290 -2.90 19.77 5.76
N SER A 291 -2.07 20.62 5.16
CA SER A 291 -2.53 21.80 4.42
C SER A 291 -2.69 21.50 2.93
N GLY A 292 -3.70 22.06 2.29
CA GLY A 292 -3.93 21.80 0.87
C GLY A 292 -5.21 22.38 0.31
N SER A 293 -5.60 21.88 -0.85
CA SER A 293 -6.83 22.22 -1.54
C SER A 293 -7.81 21.03 -1.51
N LEU A 294 -8.91 21.16 -0.78
CA LEU A 294 -10.00 20.19 -0.77
C LEU A 294 -10.88 20.42 -2.01
N THR A 295 -10.90 19.43 -2.92
CA THR A 295 -11.51 19.55 -4.25
C THR A 295 -12.81 18.75 -4.39
N THR A 296 -12.87 17.58 -3.76
CA THR A 296 -13.97 16.62 -3.92
C THR A 296 -14.38 16.04 -2.58
N VAL A 297 -15.68 15.83 -2.37
CA VAL A 297 -16.23 15.12 -1.21
C VAL A 297 -17.19 14.05 -1.71
N THR A 298 -17.04 12.82 -1.23
CA THR A 298 -17.84 11.67 -1.67
C THR A 298 -18.87 11.33 -0.60
N LEU A 299 -20.18 11.54 -0.89
CA LEU A 299 -21.26 11.42 0.10
C LEU A 299 -22.44 10.59 -0.44
N PRO A 300 -23.11 9.78 0.40
CA PRO A 300 -24.29 9.00 0.02
C PRO A 300 -25.60 9.81 0.13
N ILE A 301 -25.72 10.87 -0.67
CA ILE A 301 -26.88 11.78 -0.69
C ILE A 301 -27.64 11.65 -2.01
N TYR A 302 -28.96 11.71 -1.93
CA TYR A 302 -29.82 11.87 -3.11
C TYR A 302 -30.97 12.81 -2.79
N CYS A 303 -31.47 13.52 -3.81
CA CYS A 303 -32.57 14.47 -3.68
C CYS A 303 -33.69 14.12 -4.64
N THR A 304 -34.84 13.67 -4.12
CA THR A 304 -36.00 13.34 -4.97
C THR A 304 -36.59 14.56 -5.67
N SER A 305 -36.36 15.75 -5.10
CA SER A 305 -36.67 17.05 -5.67
C SER A 305 -35.95 18.16 -4.89
N GLY A 306 -35.57 19.24 -5.58
CA GLY A 306 -34.93 20.39 -4.95
C GLY A 306 -33.41 20.26 -4.82
N ASP A 307 -32.72 21.40 -4.83
CA ASP A 307 -31.26 21.45 -4.97
C ASP A 307 -30.53 21.13 -3.65
N LEU A 308 -29.29 20.68 -3.77
CA LEU A 308 -28.38 20.45 -2.65
C LEU A 308 -27.33 21.55 -2.63
N VAL A 309 -27.18 22.25 -1.52
CA VAL A 309 -26.02 23.13 -1.31
C VAL A 309 -25.07 22.42 -0.36
N LEU A 310 -23.84 22.18 -0.81
CA LEU A 310 -22.75 21.73 0.04
C LEU A 310 -21.82 22.90 0.33
N SER A 311 -21.36 23.01 1.57
CA SER A 311 -20.35 23.98 1.99
C SER A 311 -19.33 23.35 2.91
N ILE A 312 -18.07 23.75 2.79
CA ILE A 312 -16.98 23.37 3.68
C ILE A 312 -16.74 24.57 4.60
N GLN A 313 -16.88 24.36 5.91
CA GLN A 313 -16.75 25.43 6.89
C GLN A 313 -15.72 25.09 7.95
N GLY A 314 -14.97 26.11 8.38
CA GLY A 314 -14.08 25.99 9.53
C GLY A 314 -14.88 25.85 10.83
N LEU A 315 -14.39 25.02 11.75
CA LEU A 315 -14.96 24.87 13.08
C LEU A 315 -14.18 25.70 14.11
N ASN A 316 -14.82 26.02 15.22
CA ASN A 316 -14.17 26.56 16.41
C ASN A 316 -13.75 25.43 17.36
N GLY A 317 -13.02 25.72 18.43
CA GLY A 317 -12.60 24.74 19.44
C GLY A 317 -13.73 24.04 20.22
N SER A 318 -15.00 24.31 19.88
CA SER A 318 -16.19 23.60 20.39
C SER A 318 -16.95 22.85 19.28
N GLY A 319 -16.33 22.68 18.11
CA GLY A 319 -16.86 21.95 16.96
C GLY A 319 -18.04 22.62 16.23
N LYS A 320 -18.27 23.92 16.46
CA LYS A 320 -19.29 24.70 15.75
C LYS A 320 -18.69 25.49 14.59
N PRO A 321 -19.45 25.72 13.49
CA PRO A 321 -19.00 26.61 12.43
C PRO A 321 -18.56 27.95 13.01
N ASN A 322 -17.33 28.34 12.69
CA ASN A 322 -16.72 29.58 13.18
C ASN A 322 -17.09 30.80 12.32
N GLY A 323 -17.89 30.61 11.26
CA GLY A 323 -18.29 31.64 10.30
C GLY A 323 -17.39 31.71 9.07
N SER A 324 -16.29 30.96 9.01
CA SER A 324 -15.45 30.83 7.82
C SER A 324 -16.06 29.80 6.86
N ASN A 325 -16.58 30.27 5.73
CA ASN A 325 -17.00 29.42 4.61
C ASN A 325 -15.85 29.34 3.61
N LEU A 326 -15.24 28.17 3.50
CA LEU A 326 -14.04 27.94 2.69
C LEU A 326 -14.40 27.62 1.24
N ALA A 327 -15.46 26.84 1.02
CA ALA A 327 -16.03 26.58 -0.29
C ALA A 327 -17.51 26.26 -0.19
N SER A 328 -18.29 26.62 -1.20
CA SER A 328 -19.71 26.28 -1.27
C SER A 328 -20.15 26.10 -2.72
N LYS A 329 -20.97 25.09 -2.98
CA LYS A 329 -21.53 24.82 -4.31
C LYS A 329 -22.95 24.31 -4.22
N GLN A 330 -23.80 24.80 -5.12
CA GLN A 330 -25.16 24.31 -5.32
C GLN A 330 -25.17 23.29 -6.45
N PHE A 331 -25.73 22.12 -6.17
CA PHE A 331 -25.91 21.02 -7.10
C PHE A 331 -27.40 20.84 -7.39
N ALA A 332 -27.76 20.87 -8.66
CA ALA A 332 -29.16 20.75 -9.07
C ALA A 332 -29.64 19.28 -8.97
N SER A 333 -30.86 19.08 -8.49
CA SER A 333 -31.46 17.73 -8.47
C SER A 333 -31.60 17.18 -9.89
N GLY A 334 -31.09 15.97 -10.13
CA GLY A 334 -31.06 15.33 -11.45
C GLY A 334 -29.93 15.81 -12.38
N ALA A 335 -29.21 16.87 -12.00
CA ALA A 335 -28.04 17.40 -12.71
C ALA A 335 -26.91 17.68 -11.70
N GLY A 336 -26.26 16.62 -11.23
CA GLY A 336 -25.18 16.67 -10.24
C GLY A 336 -25.53 16.11 -8.86
N VAL A 337 -26.82 15.85 -8.59
CA VAL A 337 -27.27 15.05 -7.44
C VAL A 337 -28.20 13.95 -7.92
N PRO A 338 -27.98 12.67 -7.53
CA PRO A 338 -28.91 11.60 -7.85
C PRO A 338 -30.32 11.89 -7.35
N THR A 339 -31.34 11.50 -8.11
CA THR A 339 -32.76 11.59 -7.68
C THR A 339 -33.24 10.34 -6.94
N THR A 340 -32.43 9.28 -6.95
CA THR A 340 -32.63 8.02 -6.25
C THR A 340 -31.30 7.59 -5.63
N TYR A 341 -31.34 6.73 -4.62
CA TYR A 341 -30.14 6.25 -3.97
C TYR A 341 -29.30 5.39 -4.91
N GLN A 342 -28.02 5.73 -5.05
CA GLN A 342 -27.06 5.02 -5.90
C GLN A 342 -25.78 4.62 -5.15
N GLY A 343 -25.75 4.75 -3.82
CA GLY A 343 -24.53 4.67 -3.02
C GLY A 343 -23.90 6.04 -2.79
N ALA A 344 -22.60 6.06 -2.46
CA ALA A 344 -21.82 7.28 -2.34
C ALA A 344 -21.52 7.88 -3.73
N VAL A 345 -21.52 9.21 -3.82
CA VAL A 345 -21.30 9.95 -5.07
C VAL A 345 -20.39 11.14 -4.81
N ASP A 346 -19.54 11.44 -5.79
CA ASP A 346 -18.58 12.53 -5.73
C ASP A 346 -19.24 13.89 -5.99
N TYR A 347 -18.92 14.84 -5.11
CA TYR A 347 -19.30 16.24 -5.22
C TYR A 347 -18.05 17.10 -5.40
N ILE A 348 -17.84 17.55 -6.64
CA ILE A 348 -16.67 18.34 -7.03
C ILE A 348 -16.99 19.84 -6.92
N PHE A 349 -16.15 20.57 -6.19
CA PHE A 349 -16.27 22.03 -6.02
C PHE A 349 -15.59 22.77 -7.18
N ASP A 350 -16.19 23.88 -7.65
CA ASP A 350 -15.62 24.70 -8.74
C ASP A 350 -14.42 25.54 -8.27
N SER A 351 -14.34 25.79 -6.96
CA SER A 351 -13.23 26.47 -6.30
C SER A 351 -12.85 25.65 -5.08
N PRO A 352 -11.64 25.08 -5.02
CA PRO A 352 -11.20 24.26 -3.90
C PRO A 352 -11.20 25.06 -2.59
N ALA A 353 -11.54 24.39 -1.48
CA ALA A 353 -11.35 24.99 -0.17
C ALA A 353 -9.86 24.91 0.21
N SER A 354 -9.22 26.05 0.46
CA SER A 354 -7.91 26.07 1.10
C SER A 354 -8.06 25.66 2.56
N VAL A 355 -7.40 24.56 2.92
CA VAL A 355 -7.42 23.99 4.26
C VAL A 355 -6.02 24.04 4.85
N SER A 356 -5.90 24.26 6.14
CA SER A 356 -4.61 24.18 6.85
C SER A 356 -4.59 22.96 7.77
N GLY A 357 -3.43 22.32 7.88
CA GLY A 357 -3.22 21.22 8.81
C GLY A 357 -3.57 21.60 10.25
N GLY A 358 -4.10 20.63 10.99
CA GLY A 358 -4.63 20.82 12.35
C GLY A 358 -6.00 21.51 12.43
N SER A 359 -6.58 21.94 11.30
CA SER A 359 -7.93 22.48 11.27
C SER A 359 -8.98 21.41 11.57
N SER A 360 -10.10 21.80 12.15
CA SER A 360 -11.33 21.00 12.14
C SER A 360 -12.32 21.63 11.17
N LEU A 361 -12.82 20.85 10.23
CA LEU A 361 -13.77 21.30 9.21
C LEU A 361 -15.11 20.59 9.37
N ALA A 362 -16.15 21.19 8.80
CA ALA A 362 -17.41 20.51 8.57
C ALA A 362 -17.86 20.63 7.12
N VAL A 363 -18.27 19.50 6.53
CA VAL A 363 -19.10 19.51 5.33
C VAL A 363 -20.54 19.70 5.76
N ILE A 364 -21.06 20.87 5.44
CA ILE A 364 -22.42 21.28 5.71
C ILE A 364 -23.25 21.11 4.46
N ALA A 365 -24.30 20.33 4.59
CA ALA A 365 -25.30 20.22 3.57
C ALA A 365 -26.60 20.91 3.98
N GLN A 366 -27.06 21.76 3.08
CA GLN A 366 -28.36 22.39 3.14
C GLN A 366 -29.21 21.82 2.01
N ALA A 367 -30.21 21.03 2.40
CA ALA A 367 -31.22 20.54 1.48
C ALA A 367 -32.23 21.65 1.20
N LEU A 368 -32.36 22.07 -0.05
CA LEU A 368 -33.44 22.95 -0.51
C LEU A 368 -34.54 22.06 -1.11
N GLY A 369 -35.17 21.19 -0.31
CA GLY A 369 -36.19 20.24 -0.77
C GLY A 369 -36.08 18.86 -0.11
N SER A 370 -36.57 17.81 -0.79
CA SER A 370 -36.68 16.44 -0.25
C SER A 370 -35.40 15.60 -0.41
N CYS A 371 -34.27 16.13 0.05
CA CYS A 371 -33.01 15.39 0.09
C CYS A 371 -32.99 14.36 1.23
N ARG A 372 -32.28 13.25 1.01
CA ARG A 372 -32.20 12.11 1.92
C ARG A 372 -30.76 11.63 2.02
N TRP A 373 -30.40 11.21 3.22
CA TRP A 373 -29.06 10.77 3.60
C TRP A 373 -29.11 9.29 3.98
N PHE A 374 -28.08 8.55 3.57
CA PHE A 374 -27.88 7.17 3.97
C PHE A 374 -26.71 7.08 4.94
N VAL A 375 -27.01 6.68 6.17
CA VAL A 375 -26.03 6.58 7.25
C VAL A 375 -25.71 5.10 7.56
N SER A 376 -26.51 4.15 7.06
CA SER A 376 -26.23 2.71 7.14
C SER A 376 -26.98 1.90 6.07
N SER A 377 -26.57 0.64 5.87
CA SER A 377 -27.15 -0.31 4.90
C SER A 377 -28.63 -0.67 5.14
N ALA A 378 -29.24 -0.23 6.25
CA ALA A 378 -30.60 -0.60 6.63
C ALA A 378 -31.58 0.57 6.84
N GLY A 379 -31.14 1.84 6.68
CA GLY A 379 -32.00 3.00 6.98
C GLY A 379 -31.80 4.20 6.05
N SER A 380 -32.88 4.62 5.38
CA SER A 380 -32.96 5.91 4.68
C SER A 380 -33.66 6.93 5.57
N TYR A 381 -33.05 8.08 5.84
CA TYR A 381 -33.68 9.12 6.67
C TYR A 381 -34.23 10.26 5.81
N SER A 382 -35.48 10.63 6.05
CA SER A 382 -36.13 11.78 5.41
C SER A 382 -35.82 13.08 6.15
N GLU A 383 -36.04 14.21 5.46
CA GLU A 383 -36.06 15.54 6.04
C GLU A 383 -36.85 15.56 7.36
N GLY A 384 -36.27 16.14 8.43
CA GLY A 384 -36.93 16.25 9.74
C GLY A 384 -36.87 15.04 10.67
N ALA A 385 -36.27 13.90 10.29
CA ALA A 385 -35.92 12.86 11.25
C ALA A 385 -34.78 13.36 12.15
N GLY A 386 -35.13 13.97 13.28
CA GLY A 386 -34.18 14.43 14.28
C GLY A 386 -33.66 13.25 15.07
N PHE A 387 -32.35 13.05 15.08
CA PHE A 387 -31.71 12.33 16.17
C PHE A 387 -31.46 13.34 17.29
N PHE A 388 -32.43 13.46 18.19
CA PHE A 388 -32.23 14.16 19.46
C PHE A 388 -32.57 13.19 20.58
N SER A 389 -31.65 12.99 21.52
CA SER A 389 -32.07 12.93 22.92
C SER A 389 -32.03 14.35 23.45
N ALA A 390 -33.13 14.80 24.05
CA ALA A 390 -33.20 16.09 24.75
C ALA A 390 -32.27 16.17 25.98
N ASN A 391 -31.62 15.05 26.36
CA ASN A 391 -30.63 14.98 27.43
C ASN A 391 -29.42 14.19 26.92
N GLY A 392 -28.26 14.84 26.81
CA GLY A 392 -27.06 14.31 26.16
C GLY A 392 -26.44 13.06 26.80
N SER A 393 -27.00 11.88 26.52
CA SER A 393 -26.29 10.62 26.73
C SER A 393 -26.76 9.52 25.76
N SER A 394 -25.75 8.91 25.13
CA SER A 394 -25.70 7.66 24.34
C SER A 394 -26.45 7.62 23.00
N TRP A 395 -25.67 7.71 21.93
CA TRP A 395 -25.96 7.10 20.63
C TRP A 395 -25.56 5.62 20.69
N GLY A 396 -26.44 4.71 20.27
CA GLY A 396 -26.13 3.29 20.20
C GLY A 396 -25.66 2.90 18.80
N ASN A 397 -24.51 2.23 18.73
CA ASN A 397 -23.97 1.32 17.71
C ASN A 397 -24.65 1.34 16.32
N THR A 398 -24.72 2.50 15.66
CA THR A 398 -25.07 2.57 14.24
C THR A 398 -23.78 2.72 13.48
N VAL A 399 -23.48 1.77 12.60
CA VAL A 399 -22.29 1.79 11.74
C VAL A 399 -22.53 2.88 10.70
N ASP A 400 -21.77 3.96 10.79
CA ASP A 400 -21.83 5.08 9.85
C ASP A 400 -21.27 4.66 8.48
N TYR A 401 -21.71 5.35 7.42
CA TYR A 401 -21.09 5.18 6.11
C TYR A 401 -19.80 6.01 6.10
N PRO A 402 -18.62 5.41 5.83
CA PRO A 402 -17.40 6.17 5.63
C PRO A 402 -17.63 7.15 4.48
N PHE A 403 -17.18 8.39 4.65
CA PHE A 403 -17.08 9.35 3.56
C PHE A 403 -15.61 9.62 3.33
N SER A 404 -15.27 9.90 2.08
CA SER A 404 -13.91 10.20 1.69
C SER A 404 -13.87 11.57 1.01
N ALA A 405 -12.71 12.19 1.07
CA ALA A 405 -12.49 13.52 0.54
C ALA A 405 -11.12 13.60 -0.09
N THR A 406 -11.08 14.15 -1.30
CA THR A 406 -9.84 14.32 -2.04
C THR A 406 -9.20 15.66 -1.68
N ILE A 407 -8.03 15.61 -1.07
CA ILE A 407 -7.21 16.80 -0.79
C ILE A 407 -5.99 16.76 -1.72
N THR A 408 -5.67 17.90 -2.32
CA THR A 408 -4.41 18.11 -3.02
C THR A 408 -3.45 18.82 -2.08
N PRO A 409 -2.36 18.18 -1.61
CA PRO A 409 -1.37 18.80 -0.74
C PRO A 409 -0.81 20.09 -1.37
N SER A 410 -0.47 21.08 -0.54
CA SER A 410 0.19 22.30 -1.01
C SER A 410 1.69 22.13 -1.31
N VAL A 411 2.31 21.12 -0.70
CA VAL A 411 3.69 20.69 -0.90
C VAL A 411 3.61 19.18 -1.10
N LEU A 412 4.24 18.68 -2.16
CA LEU A 412 4.39 17.25 -2.39
C LEU A 412 5.71 16.81 -1.78
N ASP A 413 5.75 15.56 -1.32
CA ASP A 413 6.95 14.98 -0.77
C ASP A 413 8.04 14.83 -1.85
N ASN A 414 9.15 15.53 -1.67
CA ASN A 414 10.34 15.45 -2.52
C ASN A 414 11.32 14.35 -2.08
N CYS A 415 11.05 13.65 -0.98
CA CYS A 415 11.71 12.39 -0.61
C CYS A 415 10.72 11.30 -0.13
N PRO A 416 9.92 10.70 -1.03
CA PRO A 416 8.84 9.74 -0.70
C PRO A 416 9.21 8.45 0.03
N SER A 417 10.44 8.27 0.48
CA SER A 417 10.88 7.09 1.23
C SER A 417 11.85 7.45 2.36
N VAL A 418 12.08 8.74 2.60
CA VAL A 418 13.05 9.25 3.56
C VAL A 418 12.43 10.45 4.28
N PRO A 419 12.06 10.31 5.57
CA PRO A 419 11.33 11.34 6.29
C PRO A 419 12.03 12.69 6.25
N ASN A 420 11.39 13.69 5.67
CA ASN A 420 11.95 15.01 5.47
C ASN A 420 10.89 16.14 5.49
N ALA A 421 10.00 16.13 6.49
CA ALA A 421 8.84 17.03 6.60
C ALA A 421 9.05 18.54 6.38
N ALA A 422 10.29 19.03 6.46
CA ALA A 422 10.66 20.40 6.13
C ALA A 422 10.73 20.68 4.61
N GLN A 423 10.86 19.63 3.80
CA GLN A 423 10.88 19.63 2.34
C GLN A 423 11.88 20.63 1.75
N PRO A 424 13.15 20.63 2.24
CA PRO A 424 14.19 21.41 1.58
C PRO A 424 14.55 20.78 0.23
N ASP A 425 14.97 21.63 -0.69
CA ASP A 425 15.30 21.33 -2.09
C ASP A 425 16.22 22.48 -2.52
N LEU A 426 17.51 22.34 -2.18
CA LEU A 426 18.48 23.43 -2.28
C LEU A 426 18.73 23.85 -3.74
N ASP A 427 18.86 22.89 -4.65
CA ASP A 427 19.15 23.12 -6.06
C ASP A 427 17.88 23.28 -6.93
N GLY A 428 16.72 22.87 -6.42
CA GLY A 428 15.41 23.00 -7.07
C GLY A 428 15.13 21.92 -8.12
N ASP A 429 15.81 20.79 -8.10
CA ASP A 429 15.63 19.70 -9.07
C ASP A 429 14.42 18.79 -8.76
N SER A 430 13.77 19.01 -7.60
CA SER A 430 12.64 18.27 -7.03
C SER A 430 12.99 16.97 -6.30
N ALA A 431 14.25 16.61 -6.15
CA ALA A 431 14.72 15.74 -5.08
C ALA A 431 14.94 16.59 -3.82
N GLY A 432 14.56 16.07 -2.65
CA GLY A 432 14.82 16.78 -1.41
C GLY A 432 16.23 16.51 -0.90
N ASP A 433 16.82 17.47 -0.16
CA ASP A 433 18.18 17.34 0.38
C ASP A 433 18.43 16.04 1.18
N ALA A 434 17.37 15.41 1.71
CA ALA A 434 17.45 14.18 2.50
C ALA A 434 17.68 12.92 1.64
N CYS A 435 17.30 12.95 0.36
CA CYS A 435 17.38 11.84 -0.58
C CYS A 435 18.13 12.20 -1.86
N ASP A 436 18.70 13.40 -1.94
CA ASP A 436 19.55 13.85 -3.00
C ASP A 436 21.00 13.35 -2.83
N SER A 437 21.64 13.00 -3.95
CA SER A 437 23.05 12.63 -4.01
C SER A 437 24.00 13.79 -4.33
N ASP A 438 23.46 14.93 -4.75
CA ASP A 438 24.15 16.15 -5.17
C ASP A 438 23.27 17.33 -4.71
N ILE A 439 23.35 17.65 -3.41
CA ILE A 439 22.32 18.48 -2.74
C ILE A 439 22.29 19.92 -3.27
N ASP A 440 23.42 20.48 -3.67
CA ASP A 440 23.53 21.84 -4.18
C ASP A 440 23.59 21.94 -5.72
N GLY A 441 23.62 20.80 -6.42
CA GLY A 441 23.47 20.70 -7.87
C GLY A 441 24.68 21.20 -8.65
N ASP A 442 25.86 21.18 -8.02
CA ASP A 442 27.09 21.72 -8.57
C ASP A 442 27.85 20.72 -9.47
N GLY A 443 27.42 19.45 -9.46
CA GLY A 443 27.95 18.36 -10.25
C GLY A 443 28.95 17.45 -9.52
N LEU A 444 29.23 17.68 -8.24
CA LEU A 444 29.89 16.75 -7.34
C LEU A 444 28.86 16.04 -6.46
N SER A 445 29.07 14.75 -6.23
CA SER A 445 28.21 14.04 -5.28
C SER A 445 28.62 14.34 -3.85
N ASN A 446 27.66 14.36 -2.92
CA ASN A 446 27.88 14.54 -1.47
C ASN A 446 29.01 13.64 -0.91
N ASP A 447 29.14 12.41 -1.44
CA ASP A 447 30.19 11.45 -1.06
C ASP A 447 31.60 11.88 -1.53
N ASP A 448 31.70 12.48 -2.72
CA ASP A 448 32.94 12.99 -3.30
C ASP A 448 33.35 14.31 -2.64
N GLU A 449 32.40 15.18 -2.34
CA GLU A 449 32.63 16.41 -1.60
C GLU A 449 33.14 16.12 -0.19
N THR A 450 32.44 15.30 0.59
CA THR A 450 32.89 15.00 1.96
C THR A 450 34.10 14.06 2.01
N GLY A 451 34.32 13.26 0.97
CA GLY A 451 35.28 12.15 0.96
C GLY A 451 36.57 12.40 0.17
N ILE A 452 36.53 13.23 -0.87
CA ILE A 452 37.63 13.44 -1.83
C ILE A 452 38.07 14.89 -1.84
N TYR A 453 37.13 15.81 -2.09
CA TYR A 453 37.42 17.24 -2.33
C TYR A 453 37.34 18.08 -1.07
N LEU A 454 36.70 17.57 -0.01
CA LEU A 454 36.53 18.21 1.30
C LEU A 454 35.75 19.54 1.27
N THR A 455 34.86 19.68 0.29
CA THR A 455 33.92 20.79 0.11
C THR A 455 32.64 20.59 0.94
N ASP A 456 31.74 21.59 0.99
CA ASP A 456 30.47 21.54 1.73
C ASP A 456 29.30 21.16 0.81
N PRO A 457 28.66 19.97 0.99
CA PRO A 457 27.53 19.52 0.16
C PRO A 457 26.27 20.37 0.15
N TYR A 458 26.27 21.50 0.84
CA TYR A 458 25.15 22.42 0.92
C TYR A 458 25.51 23.80 0.34
N ASP A 459 26.67 23.91 -0.32
CA ASP A 459 27.21 25.15 -0.83
C ASP A 459 28.00 24.88 -2.11
N ALA A 460 27.35 25.15 -3.24
CA ALA A 460 27.90 24.86 -4.57
C ALA A 460 29.24 25.57 -4.85
N ASP A 461 29.63 26.59 -4.09
CA ASP A 461 30.85 27.39 -4.22
C ASP A 461 31.50 27.52 -2.83
N SER A 462 32.23 26.47 -2.41
CA SER A 462 32.70 26.32 -1.03
C SER A 462 33.71 27.38 -0.58
N ASP A 463 34.41 28.03 -1.51
CA ASP A 463 35.40 29.07 -1.23
C ASP A 463 34.97 30.49 -1.64
N ASP A 464 33.72 30.65 -2.09
CA ASP A 464 33.08 31.92 -2.46
C ASP A 464 33.81 32.67 -3.61
N ASP A 465 34.44 31.94 -4.54
CA ASP A 465 35.26 32.51 -5.62
C ASP A 465 34.50 32.74 -6.95
N THR A 466 33.22 32.36 -6.99
CA THR A 466 32.24 32.40 -8.08
C THR A 466 32.20 31.21 -9.05
N TYR A 467 33.09 30.23 -8.90
CA TYR A 467 33.01 28.97 -9.63
C TYR A 467 32.47 27.88 -8.71
N SER A 468 31.70 26.95 -9.26
CA SER A 468 31.19 25.87 -8.43
C SER A 468 32.27 24.81 -8.19
N ASP A 469 32.22 24.09 -7.08
CA ASP A 469 33.24 23.09 -6.73
C ASP A 469 33.37 22.02 -7.84
N GLY A 470 32.25 21.61 -8.44
CA GLY A 470 32.18 20.73 -9.59
C GLY A 470 32.78 21.32 -10.87
N GLU A 471 32.62 22.62 -11.13
CA GLU A 471 33.28 23.30 -12.25
C GLU A 471 34.80 23.30 -12.06
N GLU A 472 35.25 23.50 -10.83
CA GLU A 472 36.65 23.55 -10.44
C GLU A 472 37.35 22.20 -10.55
N VAL A 473 36.74 21.18 -9.96
CA VAL A 473 37.22 19.80 -10.08
C VAL A 473 37.28 19.36 -11.53
N ALA A 474 36.28 19.72 -12.34
CA ALA A 474 36.27 19.43 -13.77
C ALA A 474 37.38 20.17 -14.54
N ALA A 475 37.73 21.39 -14.11
CA ALA A 475 38.81 22.20 -14.67
C ALA A 475 40.20 21.88 -14.10
N GLY A 476 40.28 21.09 -13.03
CA GLY A 476 41.51 20.72 -12.33
C GLY A 476 42.07 21.82 -11.43
N SER A 477 41.22 22.77 -10.99
CA SER A 477 41.50 23.69 -9.91
C SER A 477 41.14 23.10 -8.53
N ASP A 478 41.45 23.82 -7.45
CA ASP A 478 41.25 23.38 -6.06
C ASP A 478 40.03 24.11 -5.47
N PRO A 479 38.89 23.41 -5.23
CA PRO A 479 37.61 24.02 -4.81
C PRO A 479 37.55 24.48 -3.34
N ASN A 480 38.71 24.75 -2.74
CA ASN A 480 38.83 25.20 -1.35
C ASN A 480 39.84 26.34 -1.21
N ASP A 481 40.26 26.94 -2.33
CA ASP A 481 41.25 27.98 -2.41
C ASP A 481 40.74 29.06 -3.37
N ASP A 482 40.22 30.14 -2.79
CA ASP A 482 39.64 31.29 -3.51
C ASP A 482 40.61 32.00 -4.49
N GLU A 483 41.91 31.67 -4.44
CA GLU A 483 42.92 32.12 -5.40
C GLU A 483 43.13 31.13 -6.56
N SER A 484 42.59 29.92 -6.48
CA SER A 484 42.72 28.79 -7.39
C SER A 484 41.52 28.64 -8.33
N VAL A 485 41.16 29.67 -9.09
CA VAL A 485 40.05 29.57 -10.06
C VAL A 485 40.31 28.61 -11.25
N PRO A 486 39.26 28.07 -11.91
CA PRO A 486 39.34 27.43 -13.23
C PRO A 486 40.08 28.32 -14.23
N THR A 487 41.19 27.81 -14.73
CA THR A 487 41.96 28.52 -15.75
C THR A 487 41.59 27.98 -17.12
N VAL A 488 40.53 28.53 -17.71
CA VAL A 488 40.27 28.23 -19.11
C VAL A 488 41.39 28.89 -19.92
N ALA A 489 42.23 28.07 -20.55
CA ALA A 489 43.06 28.53 -21.66
C ALA A 489 42.12 28.90 -22.81
N ASP A 490 41.55 30.10 -22.73
CA ASP A 490 40.56 30.62 -23.67
C ASP A 490 41.15 31.70 -24.58
N GLY A 491 42.32 32.22 -24.23
CA GLY A 491 43.01 33.30 -24.91
C GLY A 491 42.81 34.68 -24.30
N ASP A 492 42.07 34.81 -23.19
CA ASP A 492 41.93 36.04 -22.41
C ASP A 492 43.16 36.23 -21.52
N ILE A 493 44.28 36.59 -22.14
CA ILE A 493 45.55 36.80 -21.44
C ILE A 493 45.39 37.92 -20.41
N ASN A 494 44.57 38.93 -20.69
CA ASN A 494 44.49 40.12 -19.86
C ASN A 494 43.54 39.99 -18.65
N GLY A 495 42.63 39.00 -18.69
CA GLY A 495 41.75 38.60 -17.59
C GLY A 495 40.54 39.52 -17.43
N ASP A 496 40.05 40.14 -18.52
CA ASP A 496 38.87 41.01 -18.52
C ASP A 496 37.60 40.30 -19.02
N SER A 497 37.64 38.98 -19.09
CA SER A 497 36.59 38.05 -19.52
C SER A 497 36.19 38.19 -20.99
N VAL A 498 37.04 38.82 -21.81
CA VAL A 498 36.78 39.01 -23.24
C VAL A 498 38.05 38.74 -24.05
N VAL A 499 38.01 37.75 -24.93
CA VAL A 499 39.11 37.51 -25.88
C VAL A 499 39.04 38.51 -27.04
N ASP A 500 39.86 39.55 -27.00
CA ASP A 500 39.89 40.62 -28.01
C ASP A 500 41.31 41.08 -28.40
N VAL A 501 41.40 42.24 -29.05
CA VAL A 501 42.68 42.79 -29.55
C VAL A 501 43.63 43.16 -28.40
N ALA A 502 43.12 43.43 -27.20
CA ALA A 502 43.90 43.67 -26.00
C ALA A 502 44.74 42.44 -25.62
N ASP A 503 44.19 41.24 -25.75
CA ASP A 503 44.91 39.98 -25.49
C ASP A 503 46.00 39.75 -26.52
N ILE A 504 45.70 39.97 -27.80
CA ILE A 504 46.72 39.89 -28.86
C ILE A 504 47.86 40.85 -28.54
N LEU A 505 47.55 42.08 -28.14
CA LEU A 505 48.55 43.10 -27.87
C LEU A 505 49.37 42.75 -26.62
N LEU A 506 48.76 42.18 -25.59
CA LEU A 506 49.44 41.73 -24.38
C LEU A 506 50.35 40.52 -24.70
N GLY A 507 49.82 39.51 -25.41
CA GLY A 507 50.58 38.35 -25.85
C GLY A 507 51.76 38.71 -26.76
N GLN A 508 51.59 39.68 -27.67
CA GLN A 508 52.70 40.22 -28.48
C GLN A 508 53.81 40.83 -27.62
N LYS A 509 53.45 41.61 -26.60
CA LYS A 509 54.42 42.21 -25.68
C LYS A 509 55.17 41.14 -24.87
N ILE A 510 54.47 40.09 -24.46
CA ILE A 510 55.05 38.94 -23.75
C ILE A 510 56.08 38.23 -24.64
N LEU A 511 55.71 37.86 -25.87
CA LEU A 511 56.63 37.18 -26.81
C LEU A 511 57.82 38.04 -27.25
N LEU A 512 57.64 39.36 -27.33
CA LEU A 512 58.73 40.29 -27.63
C LEU A 512 59.62 40.60 -26.40
N GLY A 513 59.33 40.02 -25.24
CA GLY A 513 60.07 40.25 -23.99
C GLY A 513 59.93 41.69 -23.47
N MET A 514 58.88 42.40 -23.89
CA MET A 514 58.59 43.78 -23.46
C MET A 514 57.89 43.81 -22.10
N VAL A 515 57.19 42.72 -21.75
CA VAL A 515 56.51 42.51 -20.48
C VAL A 515 56.81 41.08 -20.04
N SER A 516 57.19 40.89 -18.77
CA SER A 516 57.27 39.57 -18.17
C SER A 516 55.86 39.12 -17.77
N PRO A 517 55.36 37.99 -18.26
CA PRO A 517 54.02 37.51 -17.91
C PRO A 517 53.97 36.98 -16.47
N THR A 518 52.79 37.02 -15.86
CA THR A 518 52.49 36.25 -14.64
C THR A 518 52.19 34.79 -14.99
N ALA A 519 52.16 33.90 -13.99
CA ALA A 519 51.76 32.50 -14.20
C ALA A 519 50.34 32.39 -14.77
N ALA A 520 49.38 33.14 -14.22
CA ALA A 520 47.99 33.18 -14.71
C ALA A 520 47.88 33.69 -16.16
N GLN A 521 48.72 34.66 -16.57
CA GLN A 521 48.77 35.13 -17.96
C GLN A 521 49.32 34.08 -18.93
N ILE A 522 50.30 33.29 -18.49
CA ILE A 522 50.78 32.15 -19.28
C ILE A 522 49.65 31.13 -19.43
N GLN A 523 48.97 30.79 -18.33
CA GLN A 523 47.95 29.75 -18.29
C GLN A 523 46.71 30.08 -19.14
N ARG A 524 46.14 31.30 -19.02
CA ARG A 524 45.03 31.74 -19.89
C ARG A 524 45.43 31.89 -21.35
N GLY A 525 46.71 32.19 -21.57
CA GLY A 525 47.28 32.38 -22.90
C GLY A 525 47.66 31.09 -23.62
N ASP A 526 47.92 30.00 -22.91
CA ASP A 526 48.44 28.72 -23.41
C ASP A 526 47.35 27.90 -24.12
N VAL A 527 46.88 28.44 -25.25
CA VAL A 527 45.77 27.90 -26.04
C VAL A 527 46.22 26.95 -27.15
N ALA A 528 47.51 26.70 -27.28
CA ALA A 528 48.11 25.84 -28.28
C ALA A 528 49.04 24.79 -27.63
N PRO A 529 49.25 23.62 -28.26
CA PRO A 529 48.65 23.19 -29.53
C PRO A 529 47.15 22.88 -29.41
N LEU A 530 46.45 22.95 -30.55
CA LEU A 530 45.08 22.44 -30.65
C LEU A 530 45.10 20.93 -30.93
N VAL A 531 44.45 20.13 -30.08
CA VAL A 531 44.23 18.70 -30.29
C VAL A 531 42.74 18.48 -30.57
N GLY A 532 42.40 18.08 -31.79
CA GLY A 532 40.99 17.90 -32.18
C GLY A 532 40.18 19.20 -32.26
N GLY A 533 40.83 20.37 -32.28
CA GLY A 533 40.18 21.69 -32.31
C GLY A 533 39.99 22.34 -30.94
N VAL A 534 40.36 21.66 -29.86
CA VAL A 534 40.32 22.16 -28.48
C VAL A 534 41.75 22.48 -28.02
N PRO A 535 41.97 23.57 -27.25
CA PRO A 535 43.24 23.83 -26.59
C PRO A 535 43.73 22.62 -25.79
N ALA A 536 45.01 22.27 -25.97
CA ALA A 536 45.71 21.30 -25.15
C ALA A 536 46.99 21.97 -24.61
N PRO A 537 46.85 22.79 -23.55
CA PRO A 537 47.93 23.62 -23.01
C PRO A 537 49.18 22.79 -22.70
N ASP A 538 50.36 23.28 -23.07
CA ASP A 538 51.64 22.57 -22.87
C ASP A 538 52.56 23.17 -21.79
N GLY A 539 52.06 24.18 -21.10
CA GLY A 539 52.72 24.94 -20.04
C GLY A 539 53.57 26.10 -20.56
N LEU A 540 53.55 26.40 -21.87
CA LEU A 540 54.37 27.43 -22.49
C LEU A 540 53.51 28.41 -23.30
N PHE A 541 53.69 29.71 -23.05
CA PHE A 541 53.12 30.72 -23.94
C PHE A 541 54.08 31.05 -25.08
N GLU A 542 53.81 30.51 -26.26
CA GLU A 542 54.63 30.63 -27.47
C GLU A 542 53.91 31.34 -28.63
N ALA A 543 54.58 31.45 -29.77
CA ALA A 543 53.98 32.06 -30.96
C ALA A 543 52.79 31.27 -31.52
N GLY A 544 52.71 29.97 -31.21
CA GLY A 544 51.57 29.12 -31.56
C GLY A 544 50.29 29.58 -30.88
N ASP A 545 50.38 29.87 -29.59
CA ASP A 545 49.29 30.35 -28.74
C ASP A 545 48.73 31.67 -29.24
N LEU A 546 49.61 32.65 -29.43
CA LEU A 546 49.22 33.97 -29.93
C LEU A 546 48.53 33.89 -31.31
N LEU A 547 48.93 32.93 -32.15
CA LEU A 547 48.28 32.71 -33.44
C LEU A 547 46.85 32.17 -33.28
N ILE A 548 46.63 31.25 -32.34
CA ILE A 548 45.30 30.72 -32.01
C ILE A 548 44.42 31.82 -31.42
N ILE A 549 44.93 32.62 -30.47
CA ILE A 549 44.20 33.78 -29.92
C ILE A 549 43.82 34.76 -31.04
N GLN A 550 44.75 35.06 -31.94
CA GLN A 550 44.47 35.92 -33.10
C GLN A 550 43.40 35.33 -34.03
N GLN A 551 43.38 34.01 -34.22
CA GLN A 551 42.33 33.34 -34.98
C GLN A 551 40.98 33.43 -34.28
N LYS A 552 40.93 33.28 -32.95
CA LYS A 552 39.70 33.38 -32.14
C LYS A 552 39.12 34.79 -32.17
N VAL A 553 39.93 35.83 -31.98
CA VAL A 553 39.53 37.25 -32.10
C VAL A 553 39.01 37.57 -33.51
N ASN A 554 39.57 36.96 -34.54
CA ASN A 554 39.12 37.14 -35.92
C ASN A 554 37.90 36.25 -36.28
N GLY A 555 37.35 35.49 -35.33
CA GLY A 555 36.22 34.58 -35.54
C GLY A 555 36.53 33.41 -36.47
N GLN A 556 37.81 33.06 -36.64
CA GLN A 556 38.25 31.98 -37.52
C GLN A 556 38.17 30.61 -36.83
N ILE A 557 38.20 30.60 -35.49
CA ILE A 557 38.03 29.42 -34.65
C ILE A 557 37.12 29.78 -33.48
N VAL A 558 36.35 28.80 -33.01
CA VAL A 558 35.57 28.83 -31.78
C VAL A 558 35.84 27.49 -31.12
N PHE A 559 36.30 27.53 -29.87
CA PHE A 559 36.47 26.37 -29.01
C PHE A 559 35.83 26.69 -27.67
#